data_AF-A0A6P1MHC2-F1
#
_entry.id   AF-A0A6P1MHC2-F1
#
_cell.length_a   1.000
_cell.length_b   1.000
_cell.length_c   1.000
_cell.angle_alpha   90.00
_cell.angle_beta   90.00
_cell.angle_gamma   90.00
#
_symmetry.space_group_name_H-M   'P 1'
#
loop_
_entity.id
_entity.type
_entity.pdbx_description
1 polymer ?
#
loop_
_entity_poly.entity_id
_entity_poly.type
_entity_poly.pdbx_seq_one_letter_code
_entity_poly.pdbx_strand_id
1 'polypeptide(L)'
;MDIILSFKCAFENDRQKNYEIRFESVLCHMHTSERFTPKMFDSYDTLVSLEESEWLDNLKILNSRDFDFWKPKHFVIYFDGSGQYQFIAREFVVSEKEVE
;
A
#
# COMPACT_ATOMS: atom_id res chain seq x y z
N MET A 1 2.33 -14.39 -1.11
CA MET A 1 1.60 -14.02 0.12
C MET A 1 0.69 -12.87 -0.25
N ASP A 2 -0.53 -12.86 0.24
CA ASP A 2 -1.46 -11.76 -0.03
C ASP A 2 -1.74 -11.02 1.28
N ILE A 3 -1.79 -9.69 1.22
CA ILE A 3 -2.09 -8.84 2.38
C ILE A 3 -3.39 -8.10 2.12
N ILE A 4 -4.27 -8.06 3.11
CA ILE A 4 -5.50 -7.28 3.06
C ILE A 4 -5.38 -6.14 4.07
N LEU A 5 -5.58 -4.92 3.58
CA LEU A 5 -5.68 -3.71 4.36
C LEU A 5 -7.15 -3.28 4.42
N SER A 6 -7.79 -3.43 5.57
CA SER A 6 -9.20 -3.08 5.78
C SER A 6 -9.29 -1.78 6.58
N PHE A 7 -10.06 -0.80 6.09
CA PHE A 7 -10.25 0.49 6.76
C PHE A 7 -11.67 1.04 6.55
N LYS A 8 -12.03 2.01 7.38
CA LYS A 8 -13.33 2.68 7.34
C LYS A 8 -13.14 4.11 6.88
N CYS A 9 -13.88 4.53 5.86
CA CYS A 9 -13.95 5.92 5.46
C CYS A 9 -15.31 6.50 5.86
N ALA A 10 -15.27 7.66 6.52
CA ALA A 10 -16.45 8.48 6.77
C ALA A 10 -16.62 9.47 5.61
N PHE A 11 -17.82 9.52 5.03
CA PHE A 11 -18.18 10.52 4.02
C PHE A 11 -18.96 11.67 4.66
N GLU A 12 -19.03 12.81 3.99
CA GLU A 12 -19.74 14.03 4.46
C GLU A 12 -21.21 13.79 4.84
N ASN A 13 -21.83 12.71 4.37
CA ASN A 13 -23.22 12.33 4.67
C ASN A 13 -23.37 11.38 5.87
N ASP A 14 -22.36 11.28 6.74
CA ASP A 14 -22.34 10.40 7.94
C ASP A 14 -22.48 8.89 7.64
N ARG A 15 -22.39 8.52 6.36
CA ARG A 15 -22.35 7.12 5.92
C ARG A 15 -20.92 6.62 6.06
N GLN A 16 -20.72 5.63 6.92
CA GLN A 16 -19.48 4.89 6.99
C GLN A 16 -19.49 3.76 5.96
N LYS A 17 -18.46 3.68 5.13
CA LYS A 17 -18.22 2.52 4.27
C LYS A 17 -16.93 1.83 4.67
N ASN A 18 -16.94 0.51 4.64
CA ASN A 18 -15.73 -0.29 4.82
C ASN A 18 -15.10 -0.53 3.45
N TYR A 19 -13.82 -0.23 3.33
CA TYR A 19 -13.02 -0.54 2.15
C TYR A 19 -11.93 -1.53 2.50
N GLU A 20 -11.61 -2.38 1.54
CA GLU A 20 -10.48 -3.29 1.62
C GLU A 20 -9.60 -3.10 0.39
N ILE A 21 -8.29 -3.00 0.62
CA ILE A 21 -7.28 -3.08 -0.41
C ILE A 21 -6.57 -4.41 -0.23
N ARG A 22 -6.72 -5.32 -1.20
CA ARG A 22 -5.98 -6.57 -1.26
C ARG A 22 -4.77 -6.38 -2.14
N PHE A 23 -3.58 -6.60 -1.59
CA PHE A 23 -2.33 -6.67 -2.34
C PHE A 23 -2.00 -8.12 -2.64
N GLU A 24 -1.74 -8.42 -3.91
CA GLU A 24 -1.48 -9.77 -4.40
C GLU A 24 0.00 -9.99 -4.66
N SER A 25 0.51 -11.17 -4.30
CA SER A 25 1.93 -11.52 -4.46
C SER A 25 2.87 -10.50 -3.80
N VAL A 26 2.60 -10.17 -2.54
CA VAL A 26 3.44 -9.27 -1.73
C VAL A 26 4.79 -9.92 -1.45
N LEU A 27 5.85 -9.19 -1.80
CA LEU A 27 7.24 -9.55 -1.50
C LEU A 27 7.68 -8.97 -0.17
N CYS A 28 7.36 -7.69 0.08
CA CYS A 28 7.75 -6.97 1.29
C CYS A 28 6.68 -5.97 1.70
N HIS A 29 6.63 -5.63 2.98
CA HIS A 29 5.78 -4.57 3.50
C HIS A 29 6.51 -3.82 4.62
N MET A 30 6.15 -2.57 4.83
CA MET A 30 6.68 -1.74 5.90
C MET A 30 5.57 -0.85 6.45
N HIS A 31 5.63 -0.58 7.75
CA HIS A 31 4.76 0.38 8.42
C HIS A 31 5.62 1.34 9.23
N THR A 32 5.33 2.63 9.13
CA THR A 32 5.93 3.67 9.96
C THR A 32 4.83 4.48 10.61
N SER A 33 4.93 4.74 11.92
CA SER A 33 3.98 5.65 12.55
C SER A 33 4.15 7.07 12.03
N GLU A 34 3.14 7.92 12.26
CA GLU A 34 3.11 9.29 11.74
C GLU A 34 4.36 10.09 12.07
N ARG A 35 4.83 10.00 13.32
CA ARG A 35 6.00 10.75 13.83
C ARG A 35 7.32 10.31 13.20
N PHE A 36 7.35 9.12 12.62
CA PHE A 36 8.52 8.55 11.96
C PHE A 36 8.32 8.38 10.46
N THR A 37 7.28 9.00 9.88
CA THR A 37 7.05 8.98 8.44
C THR A 37 7.92 10.07 7.79
N PRO A 38 8.99 9.72 7.06
CA PRO A 38 9.96 10.70 6.58
C PRO A 38 9.45 11.48 5.36
N LYS A 39 8.61 10.85 4.53
CA LYS A 39 8.04 11.41 3.30
C LYS A 39 6.65 10.84 3.10
N MET A 40 5.65 11.70 2.87
CA MET A 40 4.26 11.28 2.64
C MET A 40 3.98 10.87 1.19
N PHE A 41 4.81 11.24 0.21
CA PHE A 41 4.63 10.89 -1.21
C PHE A 41 3.23 11.19 -1.78
N ASP A 42 2.57 12.25 -1.31
CA ASP A 42 1.18 12.58 -1.65
C ASP A 42 0.20 11.41 -1.44
N SER A 43 0.51 10.50 -0.51
CA SER A 43 -0.25 9.28 -0.25
C SER A 43 -1.32 9.45 0.84
N TYR A 44 -1.69 10.69 1.19
CA TYR A 44 -2.67 10.96 2.25
C TYR A 44 -4.06 10.46 1.82
N ASP A 45 -4.59 9.47 2.56
CA ASP A 45 -5.82 8.73 2.27
C ASP A 45 -5.93 8.18 0.84
N THR A 46 -4.80 8.11 0.13
CA THR A 46 -4.73 7.75 -1.29
C THR A 46 -3.61 6.73 -1.50
N LEU A 47 -3.93 5.61 -2.13
CA LEU A 47 -2.93 4.62 -2.53
C LEU A 47 -2.18 5.12 -3.77
N VAL A 48 -0.87 5.32 -3.65
CA VAL A 48 -0.01 5.77 -4.73
C VAL A 48 1.00 4.69 -5.13
N SER A 49 1.32 4.61 -6.42
CA SER A 49 2.41 3.80 -6.94
C SER A 49 3.66 4.66 -7.08
N LEU A 50 4.78 4.26 -6.46
CA LEU A 50 6.05 4.95 -6.58
C LEU A 50 6.84 4.38 -7.76
N GLU A 51 6.98 5.19 -8.82
CA GLU A 51 7.78 4.86 -10.00
C GLU A 51 9.29 4.93 -9.71
N GLU A 52 9.74 5.92 -8.94
CA GLU A 52 11.13 6.06 -8.51
C GLU A 52 11.30 5.52 -7.08
N SER A 53 11.53 4.21 -6.97
CA SER A 53 11.68 3.54 -5.68
C SER A 53 13.05 2.92 -5.49
N GLU A 54 13.85 3.50 -4.59
CA GLU A 54 15.13 2.92 -4.13
C GLU A 54 14.94 1.49 -3.59
N TRP A 55 13.78 1.19 -3.00
CA TRP A 55 13.46 -0.15 -2.51
C TRP A 55 13.33 -1.16 -3.66
N LEU A 56 12.63 -0.80 -4.75
CA LEU A 56 12.55 -1.64 -5.95
C LEU A 56 13.92 -1.82 -6.59
N ASP A 57 14.73 -0.77 -6.68
CA ASP A 57 16.08 -0.83 -7.23
C ASP A 57 16.96 -1.81 -6.46
N ASN A 58 16.92 -1.74 -5.12
CA ASN A 58 17.65 -2.65 -4.26
C ASN A 58 17.19 -4.11 -4.44
N LEU A 59 15.88 -4.36 -4.53
CA LEU A 59 15.36 -5.71 -4.77
C LEU A 59 15.79 -6.26 -6.14
N LYS A 60 15.81 -5.42 -7.17
CA LYS A 60 16.28 -5.79 -8.50
C LYS A 60 17.76 -6.15 -8.53
N ILE A 61 18.59 -5.42 -7.77
CA ILE A 61 20.02 -5.73 -7.64
C ILE A 61 20.23 -7.07 -6.92
N LEU A 62 19.44 -7.36 -5.88
CA LEU A 62 19.55 -8.60 -5.10
C LEU A 62 19.16 -9.83 -5.91
N ASN A 63 18.10 -9.76 -6.73
CA ASN A 63 17.66 -10.87 -7.56
C ASN A 63 16.88 -10.38 -8.79
N SER A 64 17.62 -10.06 -9.85
CA SER A 64 17.05 -9.53 -11.10
C SER A 64 16.10 -10.51 -11.79
N ARG A 65 16.39 -11.81 -11.72
CA ARG A 65 15.56 -12.85 -12.36
C ARG A 65 14.15 -12.87 -11.78
N ASP A 66 14.05 -12.94 -10.45
CA ASP A 66 12.74 -12.98 -9.80
C ASP A 66 12.05 -11.61 -9.90
N PHE A 67 12.81 -10.52 -9.84
CA PHE A 67 12.27 -9.18 -10.03
C PHE A 67 11.61 -9.03 -11.41
N ASP A 68 12.27 -9.46 -12.48
CA ASP A 68 11.74 -9.36 -13.85
C ASP A 68 10.58 -10.32 -14.11
N PHE A 69 10.54 -11.46 -13.41
CA PHE A 69 9.44 -12.42 -13.47
C PHE A 69 8.18 -11.88 -12.77
N TRP A 70 8.32 -11.40 -11.54
CA TRP A 70 7.19 -10.93 -10.73
C TRP A 70 6.73 -9.52 -11.07
N LYS A 71 7.64 -8.68 -11.58
CA LYS A 71 7.42 -7.25 -11.89
C LYS A 71 6.75 -6.52 -10.74
N PRO A 72 7.34 -6.54 -9.53
CA PRO A 72 6.73 -5.91 -8.38
C PRO A 72 6.68 -4.38 -8.54
N LYS A 73 5.67 -3.78 -7.92
CA LYS A 73 5.45 -2.34 -7.80
C LYS A 73 5.48 -1.94 -6.34
N HIS A 74 5.80 -0.67 -6.09
CA HIS A 74 5.81 -0.11 -4.75
C HIS A 74 4.57 0.73 -4.54
N PHE A 75 3.70 0.28 -3.64
CA PHE A 75 2.50 0.98 -3.23
C PHE A 75 2.66 1.63 -1.87
N VAL A 76 2.16 2.86 -1.72
CA VAL A 76 2.22 3.62 -0.47
C VAL A 76 0.85 4.21 -0.17
N ILE A 77 0.44 4.15 1.09
CA ILE A 77 -0.75 4.83 1.60
C ILE A 77 -0.47 5.37 2.99
N TYR A 78 -0.95 6.56 3.28
CA TYR A 78 -0.82 7.21 4.58
C TYR A 78 -2.20 7.43 5.15
N PHE A 79 -2.40 7.02 6.40
CA PHE A 79 -3.62 7.28 7.15
C PHE A 79 -3.31 8.16 8.35
N ASP A 80 -4.11 9.19 8.53
CA ASP A 80 -4.10 10.01 9.74
C ASP A 80 -4.43 9.13 10.97
N GLY A 81 -3.71 9.37 12.07
CA GLY A 81 -3.70 8.58 13.29
C GLY A 81 -2.95 7.25 13.23
N SER A 82 -2.58 6.73 12.04
CA SER A 82 -1.94 5.41 11.90
C SER A 82 -0.53 5.46 11.29
N GLY A 83 -0.28 6.45 10.42
CA GLY A 83 0.98 6.60 9.70
C GLY A 83 0.96 5.96 8.31
N GLN A 84 2.15 5.61 7.82
CA GLN A 84 2.36 5.15 6.44
C GLN A 84 2.49 3.64 6.35
N TYR A 85 1.78 3.06 5.40
CA TYR A 85 1.93 1.68 4.98
C TYR A 85 2.54 1.64 3.59
N GLN A 86 3.57 0.82 3.42
CA GLN A 86 4.26 0.60 2.16
C GLN A 86 4.24 -0.89 1.82
N PHE A 87 3.99 -1.22 0.57
CA PHE A 87 3.89 -2.59 0.07
C PHE A 87 4.66 -2.74 -1.24
N ILE A 88 5.51 -3.76 -1.33
CA ILE A 88 6.08 -4.24 -2.58
C ILE A 88 5.25 -5.43 -3.03
N ALA A 89 4.39 -5.22 -4.02
CA ALA A 89 3.44 -6.23 -4.49
C ALA A 89 3.29 -6.18 -6.01
N ARG A 90 2.76 -7.23 -6.62
CA ARG A 90 2.56 -7.25 -8.07
C ARG A 90 1.40 -6.34 -8.48
N GLU A 91 0.29 -6.46 -7.76
CA GLU A 91 -0.95 -5.74 -8.03
C GLU A 91 -1.77 -5.58 -6.77
N PHE A 92 -2.83 -4.77 -6.87
CA PHE A 92 -3.81 -4.60 -5.80
C PHE A 92 -5.22 -4.55 -6.37
N VAL A 93 -6.19 -4.92 -5.54
CA VAL A 93 -7.62 -4.84 -5.82
C VAL A 93 -8.29 -4.08 -4.69
N VAL A 94 -9.15 -3.13 -5.03
CA VAL A 94 -9.96 -2.37 -4.07
C VAL A 94 -11.38 -2.90 -4.11
N SER A 95 -11.96 -3.20 -2.96
CA SER A 95 -13.35 -3.61 -2.83
C SER A 95 -14.04 -2.85 -1.70
N GLU A 96 -15.28 -2.45 -1.94
CA GLU A 96 -16.19 -1.98 -0.89
C GLU A 96 -16.84 -3.20 -0.21
N LYS A 97 -16.88 -3.19 1.13
CA LYS A 97 -17.68 -4.13 1.92
C LYS A 97 -18.92 -3.42 2.45
N GLU A 98 -20.08 -3.93 2.08
CA GLU A 98 -21.33 -3.60 2.77
C GLU A 98 -21.27 -4.16 4.19
N VAL A 99 -21.63 -3.33 5.18
CA VAL A 99 -21.77 -3.76 6.56
C VAL A 99 -23.17 -4.37 6.69
N GLU A 100 -23.24 -5.69 6.84
CA GLU A 100 -24.48 -6.38 7.26
C GLU A 100 -24.96 -5.91 8.63
#